data_AF-I1V2V3-F1
#
_entry.id   AF-I1V2V3-F1
#
_cell.length_a   1.000
_cell.length_b   1.000
_cell.length_c   1.000
_cell.angle_alpha   90.00
_cell.angle_beta   90.00
_cell.angle_gamma   90.00
#
_symmetry.space_group_name_H-M   'P 1'
#
loop_
_entity.id
_entity.type
_entity.pdbx_description
1 polymer ?
#
loop_
_entity_poly.entity_id
_entity_poly.type
_entity_poly.pdbx_seq_one_letter_code
_entity_poly.pdbx_strand_id
1 'polypeptide(L)' 'LRKGFIVKVKKILESICVNCGKLKADILDPSFADKIRHIREPKSRMAVVWSH' A
#
# COMPACT_ATOMS: atom_id res chain seq x y z
N LEU A 1 -23.05 -0.11 -1.50
CA LEU A 1 -21.60 -0.42 -1.49
C LEU A 1 -21.38 -1.83 -0.93
N ARG A 2 -20.64 -2.71 -1.60
CA ARG A 2 -20.23 -4.00 -1.01
C ARG A 2 -19.34 -3.72 0.22
N LYS A 3 -19.64 -4.33 1.38
CA LYS A 3 -18.95 -4.09 2.68
C LYS A 3 -17.41 -4.18 2.59
N GLY A 4 -16.87 -5.01 1.70
CA GLY A 4 -15.42 -5.14 1.50
C GLY A 4 -14.73 -3.96 0.80
N PHE A 5 -15.47 -3.10 0.10
CA PHE A 5 -14.87 -1.98 -0.62
C PHE A 5 -14.40 -0.86 0.32
N ILE A 6 -15.18 -0.57 1.37
CA ILE A 6 -14.84 0.42 2.41
C ILE A 6 -13.53 0.05 3.12
N VAL A 7 -13.32 -1.23 3.44
CA VAL A 7 -12.09 -1.70 4.08
C VAL A 7 -10.87 -1.48 3.19
N LYS A 8 -11.02 -1.72 1.87
CA LYS A 8 -9.94 -1.48 0.91
C LYS A 8 -9.60 0.01 0.81
N VAL A 9 -10.61 0.88 0.76
CA VAL A 9 -10.40 2.34 0.71
C VAL A 9 -9.69 2.83 1.98
N LYS A 10 -10.10 2.34 3.15
CA LYS A 10 -9.44 2.68 4.42
C LYS A 10 -7.95 2.33 4.39
N LYS A 11 -7.59 1.11 3.97
CA LYS A 11 -6.17 0.68 3.88
C LYS A 11 -5.35 1.56 2.93
N ILE A 12 -5.94 1.97 1.80
CA ILE A 12 -5.27 2.84 0.84
C ILE A 12 -5.00 4.21 1.48
N LEU A 13 -6.01 4.83 2.09
CA LEU A 13 -5.89 6.14 2.74
C LEU A 13 -4.91 6.14 3.92
N GLU A 14 -4.78 5.02 4.65
CA GLU A 14 -3.78 4.89 5.71
C GLU A 14 -2.34 4.82 5.17
N SER A 15 -2.15 4.20 3.99
CA SER A 15 -0.83 3.98 3.38
C SER A 15 -0.30 5.15 2.54
N ILE A 16 -1.17 6.10 2.18
CA ILE A 16 -0.80 7.29 1.39
C ILE A 16 -0.93 8.57 2.22
N CYS A 17 -0.14 9.58 1.88
CA CYS A 17 -0.34 10.92 2.42
C CYS A 17 -1.56 11.56 1.74
N VAL A 18 -2.60 11.90 2.50
CA VAL A 18 -3.82 12.57 1.98
C VAL A 18 -3.56 13.98 1.43
N ASN A 19 -2.46 14.61 1.84
CA ASN A 19 -2.09 15.94 1.38
C ASN A 19 -1.24 15.93 0.10
N CYS A 20 -0.44 14.88 -0.11
CA CYS A 20 0.53 14.80 -1.21
C CYS A 20 0.21 13.71 -2.25
N GLY A 21 -0.73 12.80 -1.96
CA GLY A 21 -1.06 11.64 -2.79
C GLY A 21 0.05 10.59 -2.92
N LYS A 22 1.20 10.81 -2.29
CA LYS A 22 2.36 9.91 -2.32
C LYS A 22 2.24 8.81 -1.27
N LEU A 23 2.83 7.66 -1.56
CA LEU A 23 2.98 6.56 -0.60
C LEU A 23 3.78 7.06 0.61
N LYS A 24 3.34 6.74 1.83
CA LYS A 24 4.09 7.06 3.05
C LYS A 24 5.35 6.23 3.19
N ALA A 25 5.32 5.01 2.65
CA ALA A 25 6.47 4.13 2.61
C ALA A 25 7.54 4.67 1.67
N ASP A 26 8.80 4.62 2.12
CA ASP A 26 9.93 5.13 1.37
C ASP A 26 10.35 4.13 0.28
N ILE A 27 10.18 4.54 -0.98
CA ILE A 27 10.62 3.75 -2.14
C ILE A 27 12.14 3.76 -2.33
N LEU A 28 12.85 4.61 -1.57
CA LEU A 28 14.32 4.63 -1.54
C LEU A 28 14.89 3.53 -0.64
N ASP A 29 14.08 2.90 0.21
CA ASP A 29 14.50 1.70 0.93
C ASP A 29 14.55 0.52 -0.06
N PRO A 30 15.76 -0.01 -0.37
CA PRO A 30 15.91 -1.12 -1.31
C PRO A 30 15.15 -2.37 -0.83
N SER A 31 15.04 -2.58 0.48
CA SER A 31 14.32 -3.73 1.05
C SER A 31 12.82 -3.67 0.81
N PHE A 32 12.24 -2.47 0.85
CA PHE A 32 10.83 -2.23 0.54
C PHE A 32 10.59 -2.27 -0.96
N ALA A 33 11.44 -1.58 -1.73
CA ALA A 33 11.35 -1.50 -3.18
C ALA A 33 11.43 -2.88 -3.85
N ASP A 34 12.30 -3.77 -3.38
CA ASP A 34 12.39 -5.14 -3.89
C ASP A 34 11.15 -5.96 -3.53
N LYS A 35 10.66 -5.88 -2.30
CA LYS A 35 9.43 -6.60 -1.88
C LYS A 35 8.25 -6.21 -2.77
N ILE A 36 8.08 -4.93 -3.06
CA ILE A 36 6.96 -4.46 -3.90
C ILE A 36 7.12 -4.85 -5.37
N ARG A 37 8.35 -4.83 -5.90
CA ARG A 37 8.62 -5.23 -7.30
C ARG A 37 8.39 -6.72 -7.54
N HIS A 38 8.73 -7.58 -6.57
CA HIS A 38 8.63 -9.02 -6.74
C HIS A 38 7.21 -9.57 -6.50
N ILE A 39 6.37 -8.87 -5.72
CA ILE A 39 5.00 -9.32 -5.46
C ILE A 39 4.08 -8.98 -6.65
N ARG A 40 3.74 -10.01 -7.43
CA ARG A 40 2.78 -9.91 -8.54
C ARG A 40 1.33 -9.80 -8.07
N GLU A 41 0.97 -10.44 -6.96
CA GLU A 41 -0.40 -10.43 -6.46
C GLU A 41 -0.79 -9.09 -5.83
N PRO A 42 -1.84 -8.40 -6.33
CA PRO A 42 -2.23 -7.09 -5.82
C PRO A 42 -2.64 -7.10 -4.35
N LYS A 43 -3.23 -8.20 -3.88
CA LYS A 43 -3.69 -8.35 -2.50
C LYS A 43 -2.51 -8.43 -1.53
N SER A 44 -1.51 -9.26 -1.86
CA SER A 44 -0.28 -9.42 -1.08
C SER A 44 0.57 -8.15 -1.13
N ARG A 45 0.64 -7.47 -2.28
CA ARG A 45 1.37 -6.20 -2.41
C ARG A 45 0.80 -5.11 -1.52
N MET A 46 -0.53 -4.98 -1.50
CA MET A 46 -1.20 -4.00 -0.64
C MET A 46 -1.04 -4.32 0.85
N ALA A 47 -0.92 -5.59 1.23
CA ALA A 47 -0.64 -5.97 2.61
C ALA A 47 0.75 -5.48 3.05
N VAL A 48 1.77 -5.65 2.20
CA VAL A 48 3.13 -5.15 2.48
C VAL A 48 3.18 -3.63 2.53
N VAL A 49 2.49 -2.94 1.62
CA VAL A 49 2.38 -1.47 1.61
C VAL A 49 1.74 -0.92 2.88
N TRP A 50 0.73 -1.61 3.42
CA TRP A 50 -0.02 -1.16 4.58
C TRP A 50 0.67 -1.53 5.91
N SER A 51 1.46 -2.60 5.94
CA SER A 51 2.21 -3.03 7.13
C SER A 51 3.57 -2.33 7.30
N HIS A 52 3.93 -1.41 6.40
CA HIS A 52 5.18 -0.65 6.42
C HIS A 52 4.91 0.77 6.87
#